data_AF-A0AA35XVA7-F1
#
_entry.id   AF-A0AA35XVA7-F1
#
_cell.length_a   1.000
_cell.length_b   1.000
_cell.length_c   1.000
_cell.angle_alpha   90.00
_cell.angle_beta   90.00
_cell.angle_gamma   90.00
#
_symmetry.space_group_name_H-M   'P 1'
#
loop_
_entity.id
_entity.type
_entity.pdbx_description
1 polymer ?
#
loop_
_entity_poly.entity_id
_entity_poly.type
_entity_poly.pdbx_seq_one_letter_code
_entity_poly.pdbx_strand_id
1 'polypeptide(L)'
;MKPPSEATIRLLNRGLFVAGTAPFLFLAAGGLTHGLGANPVETISHGSGLWTLRFLLGTLAITPLARFPGGHWLIHLRRTTALLAFFYACLHVSSYLIFDQLFDAREIWRDIVRRPFISAGMTSFLIMVPLAATSNQAMARRLGHRNWRLLHRWVYVSAAAGVFHYFWLVKRDTSGPALYAAILAIVLCLRLDEATRRRAGRPSATAPRPSIADPSAPQPTD
;
A
#
# COMPACT_ATOMS: atom_id res chain seq x y z
N MET A 1 1.39 -18.42 -20.60
CA MET A 1 1.47 -19.18 -19.33
C MET A 1 0.07 -19.38 -18.77
N LYS A 2 -0.28 -20.59 -18.35
CA LYS A 2 -1.58 -20.90 -17.71
C LYS A 2 -1.60 -20.23 -16.32
N PRO A 3 -2.71 -19.57 -15.91
CA PRO A 3 -2.79 -18.99 -14.58
C PRO A 3 -2.69 -20.09 -13.50
N PRO A 4 -2.11 -19.78 -12.32
CA PRO A 4 -2.01 -20.75 -11.23
C PRO A 4 -3.38 -21.17 -10.72
N SER A 5 -3.49 -22.39 -10.21
CA SER A 5 -4.72 -22.90 -9.60
C SER A 5 -5.08 -22.11 -8.33
N GLU A 6 -6.35 -22.14 -7.91
CA GLU A 6 -6.77 -21.48 -6.66
C GLU A 6 -6.03 -22.02 -5.42
N ALA A 7 -5.78 -23.33 -5.38
CA ALA A 7 -5.02 -23.96 -4.31
C ALA A 7 -3.60 -23.40 -4.24
N THR A 8 -2.96 -23.22 -5.41
CA THR A 8 -1.65 -22.57 -5.54
C THR A 8 -1.70 -21.13 -5.03
N ILE A 9 -2.71 -20.34 -5.40
CA ILE A 9 -2.84 -18.94 -4.95
C ILE A 9 -3.02 -18.87 -3.42
N ARG A 10 -3.79 -19.79 -2.82
CA ARG A 10 -3.94 -19.87 -1.36
C ARG A 10 -2.61 -20.22 -0.68
N LEU A 11 -1.86 -21.17 -1.25
CA LEU A 11 -0.54 -21.54 -0.74
C LEU A 11 0.45 -20.38 -0.85
N LEU A 12 0.47 -19.67 -1.97
CA LEU A 12 1.31 -18.48 -2.19
C LEU A 12 0.98 -17.37 -1.19
N ASN A 13 -0.30 -17.13 -0.90
CA ASN A 13 -0.70 -16.16 0.13
C ASN A 13 -0.22 -16.56 1.53
N ARG A 14 -0.35 -17.84 1.89
CA ARG A 14 0.15 -18.36 3.18
C ARG A 14 1.68 -18.25 3.26
N GLY A 15 2.37 -18.65 2.19
CA GLY A 15 3.82 -18.51 2.07
C GLY A 15 4.27 -17.06 2.19
N LEU A 16 3.60 -16.13 1.51
CA LEU A 16 3.85 -14.69 1.62
C LEU A 16 3.64 -14.17 3.05
N PHE A 17 2.59 -14.62 3.73
CA PHE A 17 2.35 -14.25 5.12
C PHE A 17 3.48 -14.73 6.04
N VAL A 18 3.84 -16.02 5.95
CA VAL A 18 4.91 -16.62 6.76
C VAL A 18 6.28 -16.00 6.46
N ALA A 19 6.64 -15.89 5.19
CA ALA A 19 7.89 -15.25 4.78
C ALA A 19 7.90 -13.77 5.17
N GLY A 20 6.74 -13.09 5.09
CA GLY A 20 6.60 -11.69 5.44
C GLY A 20 6.72 -11.42 6.94
N THR A 21 6.39 -12.38 7.81
CA THR A 21 6.59 -12.26 9.27
C THR A 21 7.97 -12.71 9.73
N ALA A 22 8.75 -13.41 8.90
CA ALA A 22 10.09 -13.87 9.26
C ALA A 22 11.06 -12.75 9.73
N PRO A 23 11.09 -11.55 9.11
CA PRO A 23 11.94 -10.46 9.60
C PRO A 23 11.57 -9.99 11.01
N PHE A 24 10.28 -9.98 11.36
CA PHE A 24 9.85 -9.73 12.74
C PHE A 24 10.36 -10.81 13.69
N LEU A 25 10.26 -12.09 13.32
CA LEU A 25 10.78 -13.18 14.15
C LEU A 25 12.29 -13.06 14.36
N PHE A 26 13.04 -12.66 13.33
CA PHE A 26 14.46 -12.38 13.44
C PHE A 26 14.76 -11.24 14.41
N LEU A 27 14.04 -10.11 14.29
CA LEU A 27 14.19 -8.97 15.21
C LEU A 27 13.82 -9.35 16.65
N ALA A 28 12.74 -10.12 16.84
CA ALA A 28 12.31 -10.57 18.16
C ALA A 28 13.32 -11.53 18.79
N ALA A 29 13.81 -12.52 18.03
CA ALA A 29 14.83 -13.45 18.49
C ALA A 29 16.11 -12.72 18.88
N GLY A 30 16.60 -11.80 18.02
CA GLY A 30 17.77 -10.98 18.34
C GLY A 30 17.56 -10.11 19.58
N GLY A 31 16.35 -9.57 19.78
CA GLY A 31 16.03 -8.79 20.98
C GLY A 31 16.12 -9.62 22.26
N LEU A 32 15.68 -10.89 22.20
CA LEU A 32 15.74 -11.83 23.33
C LEU A 32 17.15 -12.37 23.59
N THR A 33 17.99 -12.50 22.56
CA THR A 33 19.34 -13.05 22.66
C THR A 33 20.44 -11.98 22.71
N HIS A 34 20.06 -10.70 22.81
CA HIS A 34 20.97 -9.55 22.69
C HIS A 34 21.80 -9.53 21.38
N GLY A 35 21.29 -10.18 20.33
CA GLY A 35 21.94 -10.32 19.02
C GLY A 35 21.68 -9.18 18.02
N LEU A 36 21.07 -8.06 18.44
CA LEU A 36 20.75 -6.92 17.56
C LEU A 36 21.87 -5.88 17.42
N GLY A 37 23.03 -6.15 18.01
CA GLY A 37 24.20 -5.26 17.98
C GLY A 37 24.13 -4.14 19.03
N ALA A 38 24.94 -3.10 18.82
CA ALA A 38 25.17 -2.05 19.81
C ALA A 38 23.95 -1.16 20.08
N ASN A 39 23.07 -0.97 19.09
CA ASN A 39 21.86 -0.15 19.25
C ASN A 39 20.59 -0.94 18.87
N PRO A 40 20.09 -1.80 19.76
CA PRO A 40 18.97 -2.71 19.46
C PRO A 40 17.67 -1.96 19.13
N VAL A 41 17.41 -0.83 19.80
CA VAL A 41 16.21 -0.02 19.58
C VAL A 41 16.22 0.59 18.18
N GLU A 42 17.36 1.14 17.76
CA GLU A 42 17.52 1.66 16.40
C GLU A 42 17.36 0.56 15.35
N THR A 43 17.95 -0.62 15.58
CA THR A 43 17.80 -1.78 14.67
C THR A 43 16.32 -2.19 14.52
N ILE A 44 15.56 -2.23 15.62
CA ILE A 44 14.12 -2.55 15.59
C ILE A 44 13.34 -1.45 14.88
N SER A 45 13.56 -0.18 15.23
CA SER A 45 12.83 0.95 14.67
C SER A 45 13.10 1.11 13.17
N HIS A 46 14.37 1.14 12.76
CA HIS A 46 14.76 1.23 11.35
C HIS A 46 14.33 0.00 10.55
N GLY A 47 14.51 -1.20 11.12
CA GLY A 47 14.12 -2.45 10.49
C GLY A 47 12.62 -2.52 10.21
N SER A 48 11.80 -2.27 11.24
CA SER A 48 10.33 -2.26 11.10
C SER A 48 9.82 -1.16 10.16
N GLY A 49 10.41 0.04 10.20
CA GLY A 49 10.10 1.12 9.27
C GLY A 49 10.41 0.75 7.81
N LEU A 50 11.55 0.11 7.57
CA LEU A 50 11.94 -0.32 6.22
C LEU A 50 11.04 -1.42 5.67
N TRP A 51 10.66 -2.40 6.50
CA TRP A 51 9.71 -3.45 6.11
C TRP A 51 8.31 -2.89 5.83
N THR A 52 7.86 -1.90 6.61
CA THR A 52 6.64 -1.14 6.33
C THR A 52 6.67 -0.57 4.92
N LEU A 53 7.74 0.15 4.58
CA LEU A 53 7.88 0.82 3.29
C LEU A 53 7.96 -0.18 2.13
N ARG A 54 8.72 -1.27 2.29
CA ARG A 54 8.82 -2.37 1.30
C ARG A 54 7.46 -2.98 0.99
N PHE A 55 6.67 -3.35 2.00
CA PHE A 55 5.35 -3.93 1.79
C PHE A 55 4.33 -2.91 1.26
N LEU A 56 4.42 -1.64 1.68
CA LEU A 56 3.55 -0.58 1.17
C LEU A 56 3.79 -0.32 -0.32
N LEU A 57 5.04 -0.18 -0.74
CA LEU A 57 5.40 -0.02 -2.15
C LEU A 57 5.13 -1.30 -2.95
N GLY A 58 5.39 -2.47 -2.38
CA GLY A 58 5.02 -3.76 -2.99
C GLY A 58 3.51 -3.85 -3.27
N THR A 59 2.68 -3.41 -2.32
CA THR A 59 1.23 -3.32 -2.49
C THR A 59 0.85 -2.42 -3.67
N LEU A 60 1.51 -1.27 -3.81
CA LEU A 60 1.29 -0.35 -4.93
C LEU A 60 1.80 -0.92 -6.26
N ALA A 61 2.87 -1.71 -6.26
CA ALA A 61 3.44 -2.33 -7.45
C ALA A 61 2.63 -3.52 -7.98
N ILE A 62 1.85 -4.21 -7.14
CA ILE A 62 1.09 -5.40 -7.56
C ILE A 62 0.16 -5.16 -8.74
N THR A 63 -0.57 -4.04 -8.79
CA THR A 63 -1.50 -3.80 -9.91
C THR A 63 -0.79 -3.51 -11.25
N PRO A 64 0.22 -2.62 -11.33
CA PRO A 64 0.94 -2.44 -12.59
C PRO A 64 1.70 -3.70 -13.02
N LEU A 65 2.14 -4.56 -12.08
CA LEU A 65 2.71 -5.87 -12.42
C LEU A 65 1.65 -6.86 -12.91
N ALA A 66 0.45 -6.84 -12.33
CA ALA A 66 -0.63 -7.74 -12.72
C ALA A 66 -1.15 -7.50 -14.15
N ARG A 67 -0.84 -6.35 -14.77
CA ARG A 67 -1.26 -6.02 -16.13
C ARG A 67 -0.53 -6.83 -17.21
N PHE A 68 0.65 -7.37 -16.91
CA PHE A 68 1.40 -8.17 -17.87
C PHE A 68 0.68 -9.49 -18.16
N PRO A 69 0.80 -10.06 -19.37
CA PRO A 69 0.13 -11.31 -19.73
C PRO A 69 0.39 -12.43 -18.72
N GLY A 70 -0.68 -13.00 -18.16
CA GLY A 70 -0.60 -14.03 -17.12
C GLY A 70 -0.36 -13.51 -15.69
N GLY A 71 -0.27 -12.20 -15.46
CA GLY A 71 0.00 -11.58 -14.16
C GLY A 71 -1.22 -11.33 -13.27
N HIS A 72 -2.45 -11.52 -13.77
CA HIS A 72 -3.68 -11.19 -13.02
C HIS A 72 -3.77 -11.85 -11.63
N TRP A 73 -3.15 -13.02 -11.45
CA TRP A 73 -3.15 -13.73 -10.16
C TRP A 73 -2.47 -12.94 -9.03
N LEU A 74 -1.54 -12.03 -9.35
CA LEU A 74 -0.84 -11.18 -8.37
C LEU A 74 -1.82 -10.31 -7.55
N ILE A 75 -2.99 -9.95 -8.11
CA ILE A 75 -4.01 -9.16 -7.41
C ILE A 75 -4.49 -9.86 -6.13
N HIS A 76 -4.47 -11.19 -6.10
CA HIS A 76 -4.87 -11.96 -4.91
C HIS A 76 -3.87 -11.87 -3.76
N LEU A 77 -2.63 -11.43 -4.01
CA LEU A 77 -1.62 -11.22 -2.97
C LEU A 77 -1.72 -9.82 -2.33
N ARG A 78 -2.36 -8.87 -3.01
CA ARG A 78 -2.38 -7.44 -2.63
C ARG A 78 -2.82 -7.18 -1.20
N ARG A 79 -3.87 -7.88 -0.75
CA ARG A 79 -4.41 -7.68 0.60
C ARG A 79 -3.43 -8.15 1.66
N THR A 80 -2.81 -9.32 1.47
CA THR A 80 -1.83 -9.88 2.39
C THR A 80 -0.61 -8.97 2.49
N THR A 81 -0.08 -8.49 1.36
CA THR A 81 1.01 -7.52 1.32
C THR A 81 0.66 -6.22 2.05
N ALA A 82 -0.56 -5.69 1.86
CA ALA A 82 -0.99 -4.45 2.52
C ALA A 82 -1.14 -4.62 4.04
N LEU A 83 -1.64 -5.76 4.50
CA LEU A 83 -1.77 -6.06 5.93
C LEU A 83 -0.41 -6.27 6.58
N LEU A 84 0.56 -6.88 5.88
CA LEU A 84 1.94 -6.93 6.34
C LEU A 84 2.55 -5.53 6.47
N ALA A 85 2.31 -4.63 5.51
CA ALA A 85 2.74 -3.24 5.63
C ALA A 85 2.20 -2.59 6.91
N PHE A 86 0.89 -2.74 7.17
CA PHE A 86 0.28 -2.20 8.39
C PHE A 86 0.78 -2.87 9.67
N PHE A 87 1.01 -4.18 9.66
CA PHE A 87 1.61 -4.89 10.79
C PHE A 87 2.98 -4.32 11.16
N TYR A 88 3.87 -4.13 10.19
CA TYR A 88 5.18 -3.51 10.46
C TYR A 88 5.05 -2.03 10.84
N ALA A 89 4.06 -1.31 10.33
CA ALA A 89 3.80 0.07 10.75
C ALA A 89 3.42 0.15 12.23
N CYS A 90 2.60 -0.79 12.71
CA CYS A 90 2.29 -0.92 14.13
C CYS A 90 3.54 -1.23 14.95
N LEU A 91 4.40 -2.17 14.50
CA LEU A 91 5.66 -2.45 15.18
C LEU A 91 6.56 -1.21 15.26
N HIS A 92 6.64 -0.46 14.17
CA HIS A 92 7.44 0.76 14.08
C HIS A 92 6.95 1.84 15.06
N VAL A 93 5.65 2.15 15.04
CA VAL A 93 5.07 3.12 15.98
C VAL A 93 5.16 2.62 17.42
N SER A 94 4.92 1.33 17.67
CA SER A 94 5.09 0.75 19.01
C SER A 94 6.54 0.88 19.50
N SER A 95 7.55 0.72 18.64
CA SER A 95 8.94 0.91 19.04
C SER A 95 9.20 2.35 19.50
N TYR A 96 8.66 3.35 18.80
CA TYR A 96 8.72 4.75 19.20
C TYR A 96 7.98 5.01 20.52
N LEU A 97 6.76 4.50 20.66
CA LEU A 97 5.96 4.72 21.88
C LEU A 97 6.56 4.05 23.12
N ILE A 98 7.08 2.84 22.96
CA ILE A 98 7.61 2.02 24.07
C ILE A 98 9.02 2.43 24.43
N PHE A 99 9.92 2.63 23.47
CA PHE A 99 11.34 2.83 23.75
C PHE A 99 11.74 4.31 23.83
N ASP A 100 11.16 5.17 23.01
CA ASP A 100 11.56 6.59 22.95
C ASP A 100 10.70 7.49 23.85
N GLN A 101 9.39 7.23 23.92
CA GLN A 101 8.43 8.14 24.56
C GLN A 101 7.85 7.63 25.88
N LEU A 102 7.97 6.33 26.17
CA LEU A 102 7.39 5.69 27.36
C LEU A 102 5.91 6.05 27.59
N PHE A 103 5.16 6.25 26.51
CA PHE A 103 3.76 6.70 26.51
C PHE A 103 3.48 8.08 27.15
N ASP A 104 4.47 8.96 27.30
CA ASP A 104 4.24 10.35 27.72
C ASP A 104 3.53 11.14 26.60
N ALA A 105 2.24 11.40 26.79
CA ALA A 105 1.40 12.08 25.81
C ALA A 105 1.87 13.51 25.49
N ARG A 106 2.49 14.22 26.45
CA ARG A 106 2.97 15.59 26.23
C ARG A 106 4.22 15.58 25.36
N GLU A 107 5.11 14.64 25.60
CA GLU A 107 6.33 14.45 24.82
C GLU A 107 6.02 13.99 23.39
N ILE A 108 5.10 13.02 23.23
CA ILE A 108 4.61 12.57 21.93
C ILE A 108 4.03 13.72 21.13
N TRP A 109 3.14 14.52 21.74
CA TRP A 109 2.53 15.66 21.07
C TRP A 109 3.58 16.70 20.65
N ARG A 110 4.52 17.00 21.55
CA ARG A 110 5.62 17.92 21.27
C ARG A 110 6.45 17.44 20.09
N ASP A 111 6.79 16.17 20.04
CA ASP A 111 7.57 15.57 18.95
C ASP A 111 6.81 15.60 17.62
N ILE A 112 5.52 15.25 17.61
CA ILE A 112 4.67 15.30 16.41
C ILE A 112 4.61 16.72 15.84
N VAL A 113 4.54 17.76 16.68
CA VAL A 113 4.44 19.15 16.22
C VAL A 113 5.81 19.73 15.83
N ARG A 114 6.88 19.37 16.56
CA ARG A 114 8.20 19.98 16.40
C ARG A 114 9.08 19.28 15.38
N ARG A 115 8.83 18.00 15.09
CA ARG A 115 9.69 17.18 14.22
C ARG A 115 8.92 16.78 12.95
N PRO A 116 9.17 17.43 11.79
CA PRO A 116 8.38 17.22 10.57
C PRO A 116 8.43 15.77 10.07
N PHE A 117 9.54 15.06 10.28
CA PHE A 117 9.63 13.65 9.93
C PHE A 117 8.66 12.80 10.76
N ILE A 118 8.51 13.06 12.07
CA ILE A 118 7.55 12.34 12.92
C ILE A 118 6.12 12.64 12.46
N SER A 119 5.81 13.89 12.13
CA SER A 119 4.50 14.27 11.59
C SER A 119 4.18 13.51 10.29
N ALA A 120 5.15 13.38 9.38
CA ALA A 120 5.00 12.62 8.15
C ALA A 120 4.75 11.12 8.41
N GLY A 121 5.51 10.53 9.34
CA GLY A 121 5.34 9.14 9.75
C GLY A 121 3.97 8.88 10.36
N MET A 122 3.54 9.74 11.29
CA MET A 122 2.23 9.64 11.94
C MET A 122 1.08 9.85 10.95
N THR A 123 1.22 10.78 10.01
CA THR A 123 0.24 10.98 8.92
C THR A 123 0.09 9.71 8.08
N SER A 124 1.19 9.08 7.69
CA SER A 124 1.16 7.81 6.97
C SER A 124 0.44 6.73 7.78
N PHE A 125 0.82 6.55 9.06
CA PHE A 125 0.23 5.55 9.95
C PHE A 125 -1.27 5.75 10.13
N LEU A 126 -1.72 6.97 10.42
CA LEU A 126 -3.13 7.30 10.62
C LEU A 126 -3.97 7.06 9.36
N ILE A 127 -3.41 7.27 8.17
CA ILE A 127 -4.06 6.89 6.91
C ILE A 127 -4.14 5.37 6.76
N MET A 128 -3.11 4.62 7.16
CA MET A 128 -3.10 3.16 7.03
C MET A 128 -4.14 2.48 7.93
N VAL A 129 -4.47 3.05 9.10
CA VAL A 129 -5.46 2.49 10.04
C VAL A 129 -6.84 2.21 9.38
N PRO A 130 -7.54 3.20 8.80
CA PRO A 130 -8.84 2.94 8.15
C PRO A 130 -8.71 2.06 6.90
N LEU A 131 -7.59 2.12 6.17
CA LEU A 131 -7.32 1.24 5.03
C LEU A 131 -7.23 -0.23 5.47
N ALA A 132 -6.52 -0.51 6.55
CA ALA A 132 -6.40 -1.84 7.12
C ALA A 132 -7.74 -2.34 7.66
N ALA A 133 -8.45 -1.51 8.43
CA ALA A 133 -9.77 -1.82 8.99
C ALA A 133 -10.81 -2.14 7.91
N THR A 134 -10.72 -1.50 6.74
CA THR A 134 -11.65 -1.68 5.61
C THR A 134 -11.14 -2.61 4.52
N SER A 135 -10.08 -3.38 4.79
CA SER A 135 -9.43 -4.28 3.82
C SER A 135 -10.23 -5.55 3.48
N ASN A 136 -11.31 -5.85 4.21
CA ASN A 136 -12.12 -7.06 4.03
C ASN A 136 -13.33 -6.81 3.09
N GLN A 137 -13.84 -7.89 2.49
CA GLN A 137 -14.94 -7.79 1.54
C GLN A 137 -16.26 -7.32 2.18
N ALA A 138 -16.48 -7.59 3.47
CA ALA A 138 -17.68 -7.13 4.17
C ALA A 138 -17.72 -5.60 4.24
N MET A 139 -16.59 -4.96 4.55
CA MET A 139 -16.47 -3.50 4.57
C MET A 139 -16.55 -2.88 3.18
N ALA A 140 -15.99 -3.54 2.15
CA ALA A 140 -16.15 -3.09 0.77
C ALA A 140 -17.63 -3.07 0.33
N ARG A 141 -18.43 -4.05 0.77
CA ARG A 141 -19.89 -4.06 0.55
C ARG A 141 -20.62 -3.01 1.38
N ARG A 142 -20.30 -2.89 2.68
CA ARG A 142 -20.94 -1.93 3.61
C ARG A 142 -20.74 -0.47 3.21
N LEU A 143 -19.54 -0.09 2.80
CA LEU A 143 -19.23 1.29 2.38
C LEU A 143 -19.70 1.61 0.96
N GLY A 144 -20.02 0.57 0.19
CA GLY A 144 -20.20 0.66 -1.25
C GLY A 144 -18.86 0.75 -1.99
N HIS A 145 -18.75 0.02 -3.11
CA HIS A 145 -17.52 -0.09 -3.88
C HIS A 145 -16.93 1.25 -4.33
N ARG A 146 -17.75 2.30 -4.53
CA ARG A 146 -17.28 3.64 -4.90
C ARG A 146 -16.53 4.32 -3.76
N ASN A 147 -17.16 4.45 -2.59
CA ASN A 147 -16.55 5.13 -1.44
C ASN A 147 -15.36 4.34 -0.89
N TRP A 148 -15.46 2.99 -0.90
CA TRP A 148 -14.35 2.12 -0.55
C TRP A 148 -13.10 2.36 -1.42
N ARG A 149 -13.28 2.54 -2.73
CA ARG A 149 -12.17 2.89 -3.66
C ARG A 149 -11.61 4.28 -3.39
N LEU A 150 -12.45 5.27 -3.07
CA LEU A 150 -12.01 6.62 -2.73
C LEU A 150 -11.17 6.61 -1.45
N LEU A 151 -11.64 5.91 -0.41
CA LEU A 151 -10.88 5.72 0.83
C LEU A 151 -9.53 5.06 0.55
N HIS A 152 -9.52 3.98 -0.23
CA HIS A 152 -8.27 3.27 -0.52
C HIS A 152 -7.30 4.04 -1.41
N ARG A 153 -7.73 5.14 -2.07
CA ARG A 153 -6.84 6.01 -2.83
C ARG A 153 -5.86 6.79 -1.93
N TRP A 154 -6.18 6.94 -0.65
CA TRP A 154 -5.28 7.56 0.33
C TRP A 154 -3.98 6.78 0.55
N VAL A 155 -3.90 5.52 0.07
CA VAL A 155 -2.66 4.74 0.06
C VAL A 155 -1.50 5.47 -0.65
N TYR A 156 -1.80 6.28 -1.67
CA TYR A 156 -0.77 7.05 -2.37
C TYR A 156 -0.19 8.17 -1.49
N VAL A 157 -1.05 8.81 -0.69
CA VAL A 157 -0.62 9.83 0.28
C VAL A 157 0.20 9.19 1.40
N SER A 158 -0.25 8.05 1.92
CA SER A 158 0.52 7.28 2.92
C SER A 158 1.89 6.86 2.39
N ALA A 159 1.98 6.36 1.15
CA ALA A 159 3.27 5.99 0.56
C ALA A 159 4.21 7.19 0.39
N ALA A 160 3.71 8.33 -0.10
CA ALA A 160 4.50 9.55 -0.20
C ALA A 160 4.97 10.04 1.17
N ALA A 161 4.08 10.11 2.15
CA ALA A 161 4.39 10.50 3.53
C ALA A 161 5.43 9.57 4.17
N GLY A 162 5.35 8.25 3.93
CA GLY A 162 6.34 7.27 4.40
C GLY A 162 7.72 7.45 3.77
N VAL A 163 7.79 7.75 2.46
CA VAL A 163 9.07 8.08 1.80
C VAL A 163 9.65 9.38 2.36
N PHE A 164 8.85 10.44 2.53
CA PHE A 164 9.32 11.70 3.11
C PHE A 164 9.80 11.55 4.55
N HIS A 165 9.07 10.77 5.36
CA HIS A 165 9.48 10.40 6.71
C HIS A 165 10.89 9.78 6.71
N TYR A 166 11.14 8.82 5.81
CA TYR A 166 12.47 8.19 5.70
C TYR A 166 13.54 9.15 5.16
N PHE A 167 13.19 9.99 4.19
CA PHE A 167 14.12 10.92 3.56
C PHE A 167 14.62 12.00 4.55
N TRP A 168 13.75 12.54 5.41
CA TRP A 168 14.16 13.51 6.42
C TRP A 168 14.94 12.89 7.60
N LEU A 169 14.78 11.60 7.84
CA LEU A 169 15.48 10.91 8.92
C LEU A 169 16.98 10.80 8.65
N VAL A 170 17.37 10.54 7.40
CA VAL A 170 18.76 10.24 7.05
C VAL A 170 19.53 11.51 6.68
N LYS A 171 20.53 11.87 7.49
CA LYS A 171 21.31 13.12 7.32
C LYS A 171 22.59 13.00 6.49
N ARG A 172 23.12 11.80 6.25
CA ARG A 172 24.40 11.59 5.55
C ARG A 172 24.30 10.74 4.29
N ASP A 173 23.69 9.56 4.36
CA ASP A 173 23.56 8.67 3.21
C ASP A 173 22.13 8.62 2.68
N THR A 174 21.81 9.49 1.74
CA THR A 174 20.46 9.55 1.14
C THR A 174 20.24 8.48 0.07
N SER A 175 21.19 7.57 -0.19
CA SER A 175 21.08 6.55 -1.26
C SER A 175 19.88 5.63 -1.02
N GLY A 176 19.70 5.18 0.23
CA GLY A 176 18.54 4.37 0.64
C GLY A 176 17.22 5.10 0.40
N PRO A 177 16.97 6.25 1.04
CA PRO A 177 15.75 7.03 0.80
C PRO A 177 15.51 7.40 -0.67
N ALA A 178 16.54 7.76 -1.42
CA ALA A 178 16.45 8.08 -2.84
C ALA A 178 15.99 6.88 -3.68
N LEU A 179 16.47 5.66 -3.37
CA LEU A 179 16.01 4.43 -4.02
C LEU A 179 14.50 4.22 -3.79
N TYR A 180 14.01 4.36 -2.56
CA TYR A 180 12.58 4.19 -2.28
C TYR A 180 11.72 5.29 -2.91
N ALA A 181 12.23 6.52 -2.98
CA ALA A 181 11.58 7.61 -3.70
C ALA A 181 11.50 7.32 -5.21
N ALA A 182 12.57 6.81 -5.82
CA ALA A 182 12.59 6.40 -7.22
C ALA A 182 11.61 5.25 -7.50
N ILE A 183 11.58 4.23 -6.64
CA ILE A 183 10.61 3.13 -6.74
C ILE A 183 9.17 3.66 -6.68
N LEU A 184 8.88 4.54 -5.71
CA LEU A 184 7.55 5.15 -5.60
C LEU A 184 7.19 5.93 -6.87
N ALA A 185 8.11 6.77 -7.37
CA ALA A 185 7.89 7.54 -8.59
C ALA A 185 7.57 6.63 -9.79
N ILE A 186 8.36 5.57 -10.01
CA ILE A 186 8.12 4.59 -11.08
C ILE A 186 6.73 3.95 -10.93
N VAL A 187 6.38 3.48 -9.72
CA VAL A 187 5.10 2.82 -9.47
C VAL A 187 3.93 3.79 -9.71
N LEU A 188 4.05 5.06 -9.29
CA LEU A 188 3.02 6.07 -9.53
C LEU A 188 2.87 6.40 -11.03
N CYS A 189 3.97 6.52 -11.77
CA CYS A 189 3.93 6.71 -13.22
C CYS A 189 3.21 5.56 -13.92
N LEU A 190 3.51 4.30 -13.56
CA LEU A 190 2.83 3.12 -14.11
C LEU A 190 1.32 3.10 -13.78
N ARG A 191 0.94 3.58 -12.60
CA ARG A 191 -0.47 3.70 -12.18
C ARG A 191 -1.22 4.77 -12.96
N LEU A 192 -0.56 5.90 -13.25
CA LEU A 192 -1.14 6.98 -14.05
C LEU A 192 -1.36 6.54 -15.50
N ASP A 193 -0.38 5.88 -16.12
CA ASP A 193 -0.50 5.28 -17.47
C ASP A 193 -1.67 4.29 -17.54
N GLU A 194 -1.84 3.45 -16.51
CA GLU A 194 -2.97 2.52 -16.44
C GLU A 194 -4.32 3.25 -16.34
N ALA A 195 -4.39 4.30 -15.52
CA ALA A 195 -5.62 5.08 -15.34
C ALA A 195 -6.04 5.83 -16.61
N THR A 196 -5.08 6.39 -17.36
CA THR A 196 -5.34 7.10 -18.62
C THR A 196 -5.79 6.14 -19.71
N ARG A 197 -5.13 4.98 -19.88
CA ARG A 197 -5.54 3.94 -20.85
C ARG A 197 -6.95 3.41 -20.59
N ARG A 198 -7.29 3.13 -19.33
CA ARG A 198 -8.65 2.69 -18.94
C ARG A 198 -9.72 3.73 -19.26
N ARG A 199 -9.37 5.01 -19.24
CA ARG A 199 -10.28 6.10 -19.60
C ARG A 199 -10.42 6.25 -21.11
N ALA A 200 -9.33 6.09 -21.87
CA ALA A 200 -9.33 6.15 -23.34
C ALA A 200 -10.07 4.97 -24.00
N GLY A 201 -10.01 3.77 -23.40
CA GLY A 201 -10.72 2.58 -23.90
C GLY A 201 -12.20 2.49 -23.54
N ARG A 202 -12.76 3.49 -22.84
CA ARG A 202 -14.21 3.54 -22.56
C ARG A 202 -14.92 4.14 -23.78
N PRO A 203 -15.86 3.42 -24.42
CA PRO A 203 -16.66 3.99 -25.50
C PRO A 203 -17.36 5.25 -24.96
N SER A 204 -17.22 6.37 -25.66
CA SER A 204 -17.95 7.59 -25.33
C SER A 204 -19.45 7.28 -25.35
N ALA A 205 -20.13 7.55 -24.24
CA ALA A 205 -21.59 7.38 -24.10
C ALA A 205 -22.41 8.28 -25.07
N THR A 206 -21.73 9.03 -25.92
CA THR A 206 -22.26 9.90 -26.97
C THR A 206 -22.48 9.20 -28.31
N ALA A 207 -22.24 7.89 -28.41
CA ALA A 207 -22.65 7.15 -29.60
C ALA A 207 -24.18 7.34 -29.78
N PRO A 208 -24.65 7.85 -30.93
CA PRO A 208 -26.08 8.04 -31.16
C PRO A 208 -26.79 6.71 -30.90
N ARG A 209 -27.82 6.72 -30.04
CA ARG A 209 -28.74 5.57 -29.96
C ARG A 209 -29.18 5.29 -31.40
N PRO A 210 -29.08 4.05 -31.89
CA PRO A 210 -29.69 3.71 -33.17
C PRO A 210 -31.13 4.21 -33.09
N SER A 211 -31.49 5.12 -33.99
CA SER A 211 -32.87 5.54 -34.17
C SER A 211 -33.65 4.24 -34.33
N ILE A 212 -34.51 3.92 -33.37
CA ILE A 212 -35.49 2.87 -33.57
C ILE A 212 -36.24 3.34 -34.81
N ALA A 213 -36.07 2.62 -35.92
CA ALA A 213 -36.80 2.91 -37.14
C ALA A 213 -38.28 2.92 -36.75
N ASP A 214 -38.93 4.06 -36.97
CA ASP A 214 -40.33 4.22 -36.68
C ASP A 214 -41.10 3.17 -37.50
N PRO A 215 -41.80 2.20 -36.87
CA PRO A 215 -42.54 1.18 -37.59
C PRO A 215 -43.70 1.76 -38.42
N SER A 216 -44.03 3.04 -38.24
CA SER A 216 -45.11 3.73 -38.95
C SER A 216 -44.67 4.53 -40.19
N ALA A 217 -43.39 4.46 -40.57
CA ALA A 217 -42.91 5.11 -41.79
C ALA A 217 -43.57 4.46 -43.05
N PRO A 218 -44.27 5.22 -43.89
CA PRO A 218 -44.89 4.70 -45.09
C PRO A 218 -43.83 4.13 -46.03
N GLN A 219 -44.07 2.89 -46.50
CA GLN A 219 -43.22 2.25 -47.49
C GLN A 219 -43.25 3.08 -48.79
N PRO A 220 -42.11 3.25 -49.49
CA PRO A 220 -42.11 3.89 -50.79
C PRO A 220 -42.97 3.05 -51.73
N THR A 221 -44.02 3.65 -52.26
CA THR A 221 -44.70 3.11 -53.44
C THR A 221 -43.79 3.37 -54.64
N ASP A 222 -43.53 2.31 -55.40
CA ASP A 222 -42.60 2.23 -56.54
C ASP A 222 -42.62 3.40 -57.52
#